data_AF-A0A0A2THN9-F1
#
_entry.id   AF-A0A0A2THN9-F1
#
_cell.length_a   1.000
_cell.length_b   1.000
_cell.length_c   1.000
_cell.angle_alpha   90.00
_cell.angle_beta   90.00
_cell.angle_gamma   90.00
#
_symmetry.space_group_name_H-M   'P 1'
#
loop_
_entity.id
_entity.type
_entity.pdbx_description
1 polymer ?
#
loop_
_entity_poly.entity_id
_entity_poly.type
_entity_poly.pdbx_seq_one_letter_code
_entity_poly.pdbx_strand_id
1 'polypeptide(L)'
;MGIQLSLILVFLLISVSLFLLLGLNPFATEQNPLKKRRLYLAGTKLKITERIAIRFQTLFRQTGCTQKKYFVMTGASVAGGFLAGLMLFNSVDLAAVMSVCLTPTPFFYLTVKSATAAREEIEGLENTMSIITNAYAGCDDIIKAVETYVEEKNRYIPVHLRNPTPFDEFVSEIKLINPNVEHGLYRLAAKIKNRYFAEWTKMLILCYHDRRLKFALFPVIKAMNDAKSMQIESDGMMVRVWRDYLMTVGLMFSVIPMMRFSNAEWFSILSQTTIGKLLIVIMLLTALATAFYVMKITKPVNR
;
A
#
# COMPACT_ATOMS: atom_id res chain seq x y z
N MET A 1 20.75 -28.74 22.07
CA MET A 1 20.88 -27.74 20.98
C MET A 1 20.65 -28.34 19.59
N GLY A 2 21.24 -29.49 19.26
CA GLY A 2 21.08 -30.15 17.95
C GLY A 2 19.64 -30.54 17.57
N ILE A 3 18.82 -31.00 18.53
CA ILE A 3 17.42 -31.41 18.26
C ILE A 3 16.55 -30.22 17.85
N GLN A 4 16.66 -29.08 18.53
CA GLN A 4 15.91 -27.87 18.13
C GLN A 4 16.38 -27.30 16.79
N LEU A 5 17.69 -27.36 16.50
CA LEU A 5 18.23 -27.00 15.19
C LEU A 5 17.71 -27.91 14.07
N SER A 6 17.63 -29.22 14.32
CA SER A 6 17.05 -30.18 13.37
C SER A 6 15.56 -29.94 13.14
N LEU A 7 14.79 -29.58 14.18
CA LEU A 7 13.37 -29.28 14.07
C LEU A 7 13.09 -27.98 13.31
N ILE A 8 13.94 -26.95 13.49
CA ILE A 8 13.89 -25.73 12.68
C ILE A 8 14.18 -26.04 11.20
N LEU A 9 15.19 -26.87 10.94
CA LEU A 9 15.61 -27.23 9.59
C LEU A 9 14.53 -28.09 8.90
N VAL A 10 13.92 -29.02 9.62
CA VAL A 10 12.79 -29.83 9.16
C VAL A 10 11.55 -28.97 8.91
N PHE A 11 11.23 -28.01 9.78
CA PHE A 11 10.12 -27.08 9.57
C PHE A 11 10.36 -26.14 8.37
N LEU A 12 11.59 -25.66 8.17
CA LEU A 12 11.98 -24.92 6.97
C LEU A 12 11.87 -25.79 5.71
N LEU A 13 12.35 -27.03 5.75
CA LEU A 13 12.24 -27.97 4.62
C LEU A 13 10.80 -28.36 4.32
N ILE A 14 9.95 -28.52 5.33
CA ILE A 14 8.52 -28.82 5.18
C ILE A 14 7.79 -27.57 4.68
N SER A 15 8.06 -26.37 5.18
CA SER A 15 7.43 -25.15 4.67
C SER A 15 7.84 -24.85 3.23
N VAL A 16 9.11 -25.07 2.87
CA VAL A 16 9.63 -24.96 1.49
C VAL A 16 9.05 -26.08 0.61
N SER A 17 8.96 -27.32 1.10
CA SER A 17 8.35 -28.44 0.37
C SER A 17 6.86 -28.24 0.19
N LEU A 18 6.12 -27.82 1.21
CA LEU A 18 4.69 -27.51 1.11
C LEU A 18 4.47 -26.36 0.13
N PHE A 19 5.41 -25.40 0.05
CA PHE A 19 5.43 -24.35 -0.97
C PHE A 19 5.61 -24.88 -2.39
N LEU A 20 6.52 -25.85 -2.57
CA LEU A 20 6.81 -26.48 -3.87
C LEU A 20 5.70 -27.48 -4.29
N LEU A 21 5.14 -28.21 -3.33
CA LEU A 21 4.23 -29.36 -3.51
C LEU A 21 2.76 -28.93 -3.56
N LEU A 22 2.37 -27.78 -2.98
CA LEU A 22 1.03 -27.21 -3.20
C LEU A 22 0.76 -26.84 -4.66
N GLY A 23 1.73 -26.95 -5.56
CA GLY A 23 1.49 -26.75 -6.99
C GLY A 23 0.84 -25.39 -7.27
N LEU A 24 1.18 -24.35 -6.50
CA LEU A 24 0.88 -22.96 -6.83
C LEU A 24 1.78 -22.57 -7.99
N ASN A 25 1.56 -23.22 -9.14
CA ASN A 25 2.20 -22.96 -10.40
C ASN A 25 1.77 -21.53 -10.83
N PRO A 26 2.64 -20.51 -10.71
CA PRO A 26 2.26 -19.11 -10.87
C PRO A 26 2.13 -18.72 -12.36
N PHE A 27 2.35 -19.66 -13.27
CA PHE A 27 2.33 -19.42 -14.72
C PHE A 27 0.96 -19.61 -15.37
N ALA A 28 0.03 -20.32 -14.72
CA ALA A 28 -1.34 -20.43 -15.21
C ALA A 28 -2.22 -19.29 -14.66
N THR A 29 -1.74 -18.04 -14.72
CA THR A 29 -2.71 -16.96 -14.82
C THR A 29 -3.22 -17.04 -16.25
N GLU A 30 -4.31 -17.78 -16.49
CA GLU A 30 -5.10 -17.58 -17.71
C GLU A 30 -5.51 -16.09 -17.70
N GLN A 31 -4.70 -15.25 -18.31
CA GLN A 31 -5.01 -13.86 -18.57
C GLN A 31 -6.00 -13.85 -19.72
N ASN A 32 -7.18 -14.43 -19.52
CA ASN A 32 -8.20 -14.46 -20.54
C ASN A 32 -8.77 -13.03 -20.63
N PRO A 33 -8.38 -12.23 -21.65
CA PRO A 33 -8.67 -10.79 -21.68
C PRO A 33 -10.18 -10.54 -21.78
N LEU A 34 -10.92 -11.52 -22.31
CA LEU A 34 -12.38 -11.54 -22.43
C LEU A 34 -13.09 -11.67 -21.08
N LYS A 35 -12.53 -12.44 -20.12
CA LYS A 35 -13.03 -12.49 -18.74
C LYS A 35 -12.84 -11.15 -18.02
N LYS A 36 -11.69 -10.51 -18.25
CA LYS A 36 -11.37 -9.17 -17.69
C LYS A 36 -12.29 -8.08 -18.23
N ARG A 37 -12.71 -8.16 -19.51
CA ARG A 37 -13.71 -7.28 -20.12
C ARG A 37 -15.13 -7.54 -19.58
N ARG A 38 -15.53 -8.80 -19.40
CA ARG A 38 -16.81 -9.14 -18.72
C ARG A 38 -16.85 -8.65 -17.27
N LEU A 39 -15.71 -8.61 -16.59
CA LEU A 39 -15.55 -8.12 -15.21
C LEU A 39 -15.91 -6.63 -15.01
N TYR A 40 -15.68 -5.80 -16.03
CA TYR A 40 -16.00 -4.37 -16.00
C TYR A 40 -17.43 -4.07 -16.49
N LEU A 41 -18.00 -4.95 -17.31
CA LEU A 41 -19.28 -4.73 -18.00
C LEU A 41 -20.47 -5.48 -17.38
N ALA A 42 -20.24 -6.63 -16.72
CA ALA A 42 -21.29 -7.45 -16.14
C ALA A 42 -21.18 -7.43 -14.61
N GLY A 43 -22.10 -6.73 -13.94
CA GLY A 43 -22.23 -6.64 -12.48
C GLY A 43 -22.59 -7.96 -11.78
N THR A 44 -21.90 -9.05 -12.12
CA THR A 44 -22.09 -10.38 -11.55
C THR A 44 -21.24 -10.51 -10.29
N LYS A 45 -21.81 -11.09 -9.22
CA LYS A 45 -21.14 -11.26 -7.93
C LYS A 45 -19.87 -12.14 -8.11
N LEU A 46 -18.69 -11.52 -8.02
CA LEU A 46 -17.40 -12.22 -8.11
C LEU A 46 -17.28 -13.32 -7.04
N LYS A 47 -16.66 -14.45 -7.39
CA LYS A 47 -16.23 -15.45 -6.40
C LYS A 47 -15.17 -14.85 -5.46
N ILE A 48 -15.15 -15.29 -4.21
CA ILE A 48 -14.26 -14.78 -3.16
C ILE A 48 -12.78 -14.86 -3.60
N THR A 49 -12.41 -15.94 -4.28
CA THR A 49 -11.05 -16.17 -4.81
C THR A 49 -10.63 -15.14 -5.86
N GLU A 50 -11.52 -14.80 -6.79
CA GLU A 50 -11.27 -13.80 -7.84
C GLU A 50 -11.11 -12.40 -7.25
N ARG A 51 -11.92 -12.06 -6.24
CA ARG A 51 -11.80 -10.79 -5.51
C ARG A 51 -10.45 -10.66 -4.79
N ILE A 52 -9.96 -11.77 -4.21
CA ILE A 52 -8.65 -11.81 -3.55
C ILE A 52 -7.53 -11.65 -4.58
N ALA A 53 -7.58 -12.39 -5.70
CA ALA A 53 -6.58 -12.30 -6.76
C ALA A 53 -6.47 -10.89 -7.36
N ILE A 54 -7.61 -10.25 -7.64
CA ILE A 54 -7.66 -8.85 -8.12
C ILE A 54 -7.04 -7.92 -7.07
N ARG A 55 -7.37 -8.10 -5.79
CA ARG A 55 -6.84 -7.26 -4.72
C ARG A 55 -5.32 -7.37 -4.62
N PHE A 56 -4.77 -8.57 -4.67
CA PHE A 56 -3.32 -8.77 -4.72
C PHE A 56 -2.70 -8.14 -5.97
N GLN A 57 -3.29 -8.35 -7.15
CA GLN A 57 -2.80 -7.75 -8.39
C GLN A 57 -2.80 -6.21 -8.33
N THR A 58 -3.83 -5.59 -7.74
CA THR A 58 -3.87 -4.15 -7.54
C THR A 58 -2.80 -3.67 -6.57
N LEU A 59 -2.58 -4.39 -5.47
CA LEU A 59 -1.56 -4.06 -4.48
C LEU A 59 -0.15 -4.14 -5.08
N PHE A 60 0.15 -5.18 -5.84
CA PHE A 60 1.45 -5.33 -6.52
C PHE A 60 1.69 -4.24 -7.56
N ARG A 61 0.65 -3.85 -8.31
CA ARG A 61 0.73 -2.76 -9.28
C ARG A 61 1.00 -1.42 -8.61
N GLN A 62 0.30 -1.11 -7.51
CA GLN A 62 0.44 0.17 -6.79
C GLN A 62 1.76 0.28 -6.02
N THR A 63 2.26 -0.82 -5.48
CA THR A 63 3.48 -0.81 -4.65
C THR A 63 4.77 -1.08 -5.42
N GLY A 64 4.67 -1.44 -6.71
CA GLY A 64 5.81 -1.90 -7.52
C GLY A 64 6.44 -3.21 -7.00
N CYS A 65 5.78 -3.90 -6.07
CA CYS A 65 6.30 -5.13 -5.48
C CYS A 65 6.07 -6.31 -6.43
N THR A 66 7.15 -6.99 -6.81
CA THR A 66 7.09 -8.25 -7.56
C THR A 66 6.53 -9.37 -6.68
N GLN A 67 5.78 -10.29 -7.28
CA GLN A 67 5.31 -11.53 -6.64
C GLN A 67 6.42 -12.27 -5.88
N LYS A 68 7.62 -12.35 -6.48
CA LYS A 68 8.82 -12.95 -5.86
C LYS A 68 9.17 -12.30 -4.52
N LYS A 69 9.13 -10.96 -4.43
CA LYS A 69 9.43 -10.22 -3.19
C LYS A 69 8.37 -10.50 -2.12
N TYR A 70 7.10 -10.61 -2.50
CA TYR A 70 6.02 -10.96 -1.58
C TYR A 70 6.17 -12.37 -1.00
N PHE A 71 6.55 -13.34 -1.84
CA PHE A 71 6.80 -14.70 -1.38
C PHE A 71 8.00 -14.79 -0.44
N VAL A 72 9.10 -14.11 -0.76
CA VAL A 72 10.25 -14.01 0.14
C VAL A 72 9.85 -13.37 1.48
N MET A 73 9.05 -12.31 1.46
CA MET A 73 8.56 -11.64 2.67
C MET A 73 7.63 -12.54 3.51
N THR A 74 6.82 -13.37 2.84
CA THR A 74 5.95 -14.36 3.50
C THR A 74 6.76 -15.51 4.09
N GLY A 75 7.71 -16.06 3.34
CA GLY A 75 8.65 -17.07 3.87
C GLY A 75 9.45 -16.55 5.06
N ALA A 76 9.94 -15.30 4.99
CA ALA A 76 10.63 -14.65 6.10
C ALA A 76 9.73 -14.43 7.32
N SER A 77 8.45 -14.08 7.11
CA SER A 77 7.48 -13.92 8.19
C SER A 77 7.14 -15.26 8.86
N VAL A 78 6.99 -16.33 8.09
CA VAL A 78 6.75 -17.69 8.63
C VAL A 78 7.97 -18.19 9.40
N ALA A 79 9.17 -18.08 8.81
CA ALA A 79 10.41 -18.50 9.45
C ALA A 79 10.71 -17.67 10.71
N GLY A 80 10.51 -16.35 10.65
CA GLY A 80 10.65 -15.44 11.77
C GLY A 80 9.64 -15.71 12.88
N GLY A 81 8.37 -15.98 12.53
CA GLY A 81 7.33 -16.34 13.48
C GLY A 81 7.61 -17.68 14.18
N PHE A 82 8.13 -18.67 13.45
CA PHE A 82 8.55 -19.94 14.03
C PHE A 82 9.73 -19.77 14.99
N LEU A 83 10.76 -19.02 14.61
CA LEU A 83 11.92 -18.75 15.46
C LEU A 83 11.53 -17.97 16.72
N ALA A 84 10.70 -16.93 16.58
CA ALA A 84 10.20 -16.15 17.70
C ALA A 84 9.34 -17.01 18.65
N GLY A 85 8.48 -17.87 18.11
CA GLY A 85 7.67 -18.80 18.90
C GLY A 85 8.53 -19.83 19.65
N LEU A 86 9.62 -20.31 19.04
CA LEU A 86 10.55 -21.22 19.72
C LEU A 86 11.27 -20.52 20.88
N MET A 87 11.70 -19.27 20.69
CA MET A 87 12.34 -18.48 21.75
C MET A 87 11.40 -18.16 22.91
N LEU A 88 10.14 -17.80 22.60
CA LEU A 88 9.14 -17.41 23.60
C LEU A 88 8.57 -18.61 24.37
N PHE A 89 8.24 -19.69 23.69
CA PHE A 89 7.47 -20.80 24.28
C PHE A 89 8.28 -22.09 24.50
N ASN A 90 9.51 -22.17 23.98
CA ASN A 90 10.37 -23.35 24.04
C ASN A 90 9.67 -24.68 23.62
N SER A 91 8.65 -24.58 22.77
CA SER A 91 7.87 -25.72 22.29
C SER A 91 7.57 -25.56 20.79
N VAL A 92 7.68 -26.68 20.07
CA VAL A 92 7.55 -26.69 18.60
C VAL A 92 6.10 -26.50 18.17
N ASP A 93 5.14 -27.05 18.91
CA ASP A 93 3.71 -26.93 18.61
C ASP A 93 3.26 -25.46 18.65
N LEU A 94 3.64 -24.73 19.69
CA LEU A 94 3.29 -23.31 19.83
C LEU A 94 4.06 -22.43 18.84
N ALA A 95 5.31 -22.81 18.50
CA ALA A 95 6.07 -22.14 17.44
C ALA A 95 5.40 -22.28 16.07
N ALA A 96 4.84 -23.46 15.76
CA ALA A 96 4.08 -23.67 14.53
C ALA A 96 2.82 -22.77 14.50
N VAL A 97 2.07 -22.70 15.59
CA VAL A 97 0.88 -21.83 15.68
C VAL A 97 1.25 -20.35 15.50
N MET A 98 2.32 -19.88 16.15
CA MET A 98 2.83 -18.51 15.99
C MET A 98 3.21 -18.20 14.54
N SER A 99 3.84 -19.13 13.83
CA SER A 99 4.22 -18.96 12.42
C SER A 99 3.00 -18.77 11.50
N VAL A 100 1.91 -19.49 11.77
CA VAL A 100 0.64 -19.36 11.05
C VAL A 100 0.01 -18.00 11.33
N CYS A 101 0.01 -17.55 12.59
CA CYS A 101 -0.51 -16.24 12.97
C CYS A 101 0.27 -15.09 12.31
N LEU A 102 1.57 -15.23 12.07
CA LEU A 102 2.40 -14.19 11.46
C LEU A 102 2.39 -14.22 9.93
N THR A 103 1.80 -15.25 9.30
CA THR A 103 1.70 -15.40 7.85
C THR A 103 1.02 -14.21 7.15
N PRO A 104 -0.02 -13.56 7.70
CA PRO A 104 -0.67 -12.43 7.05
C PRO A 104 0.13 -11.11 7.11
N THR A 105 1.21 -11.01 7.87
CA THR A 105 2.04 -9.79 8.05
C THR A 105 2.45 -9.10 6.73
N PRO A 106 2.94 -9.81 5.71
CA PRO A 106 3.30 -9.22 4.42
C PRO A 106 2.11 -8.56 3.70
N PHE A 107 0.89 -9.08 3.90
CA PHE A 107 -0.31 -8.49 3.34
C PHE A 107 -0.62 -7.14 3.99
N PHE A 108 -0.54 -7.05 5.33
CA PHE A 108 -0.67 -5.78 6.05
C PHE A 108 0.33 -4.74 5.53
N TYR A 109 1.60 -5.13 5.42
CA TYR A 109 2.66 -4.24 4.92
C TYR A 109 2.35 -3.69 3.51
N LEU A 110 1.93 -4.55 2.57
CA LEU A 110 1.58 -4.11 1.23
C LEU A 110 0.37 -3.19 1.20
N THR A 111 -0.63 -3.42 2.04
CA THR A 111 -1.80 -2.53 2.12
C THR A 111 -1.42 -1.13 2.59
N VAL A 112 -0.59 -1.02 3.63
CA VAL A 112 -0.09 0.28 4.12
C VAL A 112 0.76 0.95 3.04
N LYS A 113 1.70 0.21 2.44
CA LYS A 113 2.57 0.74 1.37
C LYS A 113 1.79 1.21 0.14
N SER A 114 0.68 0.54 -0.19
CA SER A 114 -0.17 0.96 -1.31
C SER A 114 -0.90 2.27 -1.01
N ALA A 115 -1.29 2.49 0.24
CA ALA A 115 -1.93 3.73 0.66
C ALA A 115 -0.94 4.90 0.67
N THR A 116 0.30 4.68 1.14
CA THR A 116 1.35 5.71 1.10
C THR A 116 1.71 6.10 -0.33
N ALA A 117 1.86 5.12 -1.24
CA ALA A 117 2.15 5.39 -2.65
C ALA A 117 1.02 6.20 -3.32
N ALA A 118 -0.24 5.84 -3.06
CA ALA A 118 -1.38 6.61 -3.58
C ALA A 118 -1.42 8.05 -3.04
N ARG A 119 -1.02 8.25 -1.78
CA ARG A 119 -0.91 9.58 -1.17
C ARG A 119 0.20 10.41 -1.81
N GLU A 120 1.38 9.82 -2.03
CA GLU A 120 2.50 10.48 -2.70
C GLU A 120 2.12 10.96 -4.10
N GLU A 121 1.34 10.16 -4.85
CA GLU A 121 0.81 10.55 -6.15
C GLU A 121 -0.13 11.77 -6.05
N ILE A 122 -1.06 11.79 -5.08
CA ILE A 122 -1.99 12.90 -4.85
C ILE A 122 -1.23 14.16 -4.42
N GLU A 123 -0.26 14.03 -3.52
CA GLU A 123 0.57 15.11 -3.02
C GLU A 123 1.45 15.71 -4.12
N GLY A 124 2.10 14.87 -4.94
CA GLY A 124 2.88 15.32 -6.08
C GLY A 124 2.03 16.07 -7.10
N LEU A 125 0.77 15.66 -7.30
CA LEU A 125 -0.16 16.31 -8.21
C LEU A 125 -0.65 17.67 -7.68
N GLU A 126 -1.01 17.77 -6.39
CA GLU A 126 -1.41 19.03 -5.76
C GLU A 126 -0.26 20.06 -5.80
N ASN A 127 0.95 19.63 -5.47
CA ASN A 127 2.14 20.48 -5.57
C ASN A 127 2.36 20.95 -7.01
N THR A 128 2.23 20.05 -7.99
CA THR A 128 2.37 20.40 -9.41
C THR A 128 1.33 21.44 -9.84
N MET A 129 0.05 21.25 -9.49
CA MET A 129 -1.00 22.22 -9.76
C MET A 129 -0.72 23.58 -9.12
N SER A 130 -0.23 23.59 -7.88
CA SER A 130 0.14 24.79 -7.15
C SER A 130 1.27 25.56 -7.84
N ILE A 131 2.35 24.88 -8.22
CA ILE A 131 3.48 25.50 -8.94
C ILE A 131 3.02 26.12 -10.25
N ILE A 132 2.28 25.36 -11.07
CA ILE A 132 1.78 25.85 -12.37
C ILE A 132 0.82 27.03 -12.18
N THR A 133 -0.07 26.98 -11.19
CA THR A 133 -1.05 28.06 -10.95
C THR A 133 -0.36 29.34 -10.48
N ASN A 134 0.67 29.23 -9.62
CA ASN A 134 1.46 30.38 -9.20
C ASN A 134 2.25 31.00 -10.37
N ALA A 135 2.87 30.15 -11.20
CA ALA A 135 3.55 30.62 -12.40
C ALA A 135 2.57 31.33 -13.36
N TYR A 136 1.40 30.72 -13.60
CA TYR A 136 0.36 31.27 -14.46
C TYR A 136 -0.18 32.60 -13.94
N ALA A 137 -0.38 32.73 -12.62
CA ALA A 137 -0.84 33.98 -12.02
C ALA A 137 0.11 35.16 -12.30
N GLY A 138 1.42 34.89 -12.40
CA GLY A 138 2.46 35.87 -12.69
C GLY A 138 2.71 36.13 -14.19
N CYS A 139 2.56 35.12 -15.07
CA CYS A 139 2.89 35.26 -16.49
C CYS A 139 1.69 35.41 -17.44
N ASP A 140 0.45 35.20 -16.98
CA ASP A 140 -0.80 35.26 -17.75
C ASP A 140 -0.87 34.34 -18.99
N ASP A 141 0.11 33.43 -19.13
CA ASP A 141 0.24 32.46 -20.20
C ASP A 141 0.44 31.06 -19.63
N ILE A 142 -0.55 30.19 -19.84
CA ILE A 142 -0.56 28.82 -19.32
C ILE A 142 0.50 27.94 -19.97
N ILE A 143 0.80 28.15 -21.25
CA ILE A 143 1.80 27.35 -21.97
C ILE A 143 3.17 27.63 -21.35
N LYS A 144 3.49 28.92 -21.16
CA LYS A 144 4.73 29.35 -20.53
C LYS A 144 4.83 28.87 -19.07
N ALA A 145 3.74 28.92 -18.30
CA ALA A 145 3.72 28.43 -16.92
C ALA A 145 4.02 26.92 -16.82
N VAL A 146 3.41 26.10 -17.68
CA VAL A 146 3.66 24.65 -17.70
C VAL A 146 5.06 24.33 -18.21
N GLU A 147 5.55 25.09 -19.20
CA GLU A 147 6.93 24.98 -19.67
C GLU A 147 7.94 25.27 -18.57
N THR A 148 7.79 26.37 -17.84
CA THR A 148 8.68 26.69 -16.72
C THR A 148 8.69 25.58 -15.67
N TYR A 149 7.52 25.02 -15.32
CA TYR A 149 7.45 23.85 -14.44
C TYR A 149 8.24 22.65 -14.99
N VAL A 150 8.06 22.32 -16.28
CA VAL A 150 8.76 21.22 -16.94
C VAL A 150 10.27 21.44 -16.97
N GLU A 151 10.73 22.65 -17.27
CA GLU A 151 12.14 23.02 -17.29
C GLU A 151 12.76 22.93 -15.90
N GLU A 152 12.10 23.51 -14.88
CA GLU A 152 12.59 23.49 -13.50
C GLU A 152 12.67 22.07 -12.93
N LYS A 153 11.63 21.26 -13.14
CA LYS A 153 11.60 19.87 -12.71
C LYS A 153 12.75 19.05 -13.28
N ASN A 154 13.11 19.31 -14.53
CA ASN A 154 14.10 18.52 -15.25
C ASN A 154 15.50 19.17 -15.26
N ARG A 155 15.66 20.33 -14.64
CA ARG A 155 16.92 21.11 -14.61
C ARG A 155 18.12 20.31 -14.14
N TYR A 156 17.91 19.41 -13.17
CA TYR A 156 18.97 18.64 -12.53
C TYR A 156 18.97 17.15 -12.92
N ILE A 157 18.13 16.75 -13.89
CA ILE A 157 18.00 15.34 -14.30
C ILE A 157 18.70 15.16 -15.65
N PRO A 158 19.71 14.27 -15.76
CA PRO A 158 20.35 14.01 -17.04
C PRO A 158 19.36 13.35 -18.02
N VAL A 159 19.49 13.70 -19.31
CA VAL A 159 18.48 13.39 -20.36
C VAL A 159 18.11 11.90 -20.43
N HIS A 160 19.06 11.00 -20.22
CA HIS A 160 18.84 9.55 -20.28
C HIS A 160 18.07 8.96 -19.08
N LEU A 161 17.96 9.70 -17.97
CA LEU A 161 17.20 9.31 -16.77
C LEU A 161 15.86 10.05 -16.67
N ARG A 162 15.52 10.89 -17.66
CA ARG A 162 14.30 11.68 -17.67
C ARG A 162 13.11 10.79 -18.03
N ASN A 163 12.20 10.59 -17.09
CA ASN A 163 10.93 9.93 -17.37
C ASN A 163 9.92 10.97 -17.88
N PRO A 164 9.40 10.84 -19.11
CA PRO A 164 8.43 11.78 -19.64
C PRO A 164 7.14 11.72 -18.82
N THR A 165 6.70 12.87 -18.36
CA THR A 165 5.46 13.02 -17.60
C THR A 165 4.36 13.59 -18.50
N PRO A 166 3.07 13.45 -18.12
CA PRO A 166 1.96 13.97 -18.93
C PRO A 166 2.09 15.46 -19.26
N PHE A 167 2.75 16.25 -18.40
CA PHE A 167 3.03 17.67 -18.61
C PHE A 167 4.12 17.91 -19.67
N ASP A 168 5.17 17.08 -19.74
CA ASP A 168 6.18 17.16 -20.79
C ASP A 168 5.55 16.88 -22.18
N GLU A 169 4.66 15.88 -22.23
CA GLU A 169 3.91 15.56 -23.45
C GLU A 169 2.95 16.68 -23.86
N PHE A 170 2.31 17.35 -22.90
CA PHE A 170 1.43 18.50 -23.18
C PHE A 170 2.22 19.66 -23.81
N VAL A 171 3.35 20.07 -23.23
CA VAL A 171 4.18 21.16 -23.79
C VAL A 171 4.67 20.80 -25.20
N SER A 172 5.13 19.56 -25.37
CA SER A 172 5.62 19.07 -26.67
C SER A 172 4.51 19.03 -27.73
N GLU A 173 3.31 18.57 -27.37
CA GLU A 173 2.16 18.50 -28.26
C GLU A 173 1.72 19.90 -28.72
N ILE A 174 1.56 20.84 -27.78
CA ILE A 174 1.12 22.20 -28.10
C ILE A 174 2.12 22.94 -28.98
N LYS A 175 3.42 22.72 -28.78
CA LYS A 175 4.47 23.41 -29.56
C LYS A 175 4.75 22.78 -30.92
N LEU A 176 4.69 21.45 -31.03
CA LEU A 176 5.22 20.72 -32.21
C LEU A 176 4.14 20.05 -33.07
N ILE A 177 2.94 19.78 -32.52
CA ILE A 177 1.94 18.93 -33.18
C ILE A 177 0.64 19.69 -33.41
N ASN A 178 -0.01 20.15 -32.35
CA ASN A 178 -1.32 20.77 -32.42
C ASN A 178 -1.39 21.95 -31.43
N PRO A 179 -1.47 23.21 -31.92
CA PRO A 179 -1.50 24.39 -31.07
C PRO A 179 -2.83 24.60 -30.32
N ASN A 180 -3.81 23.70 -30.45
CA ASN A 180 -5.07 23.78 -29.72
C ASN A 180 -4.88 23.44 -28.22
N VAL A 181 -4.73 24.49 -27.40
CA VAL A 181 -4.53 24.42 -25.95
C VAL A 181 -5.68 23.72 -25.23
N GLU A 182 -6.93 24.00 -25.61
CA GLU A 182 -8.11 23.41 -24.97
C GLU A 182 -8.13 21.89 -25.16
N HIS A 183 -7.88 21.41 -26.38
CA HIS A 183 -7.79 19.99 -26.66
C HIS A 183 -6.64 19.33 -25.89
N GLY A 184 -5.47 19.97 -25.82
CA GLY A 184 -4.32 19.48 -25.05
C GLY A 184 -4.62 19.37 -23.55
N LEU A 185 -5.33 20.36 -22.99
CA LEU A 185 -5.76 20.36 -21.58
C LEU A 185 -6.74 19.21 -21.29
N TYR A 186 -7.76 19.00 -22.13
CA TYR A 186 -8.65 17.85 -21.97
C TYR A 186 -7.92 16.50 -22.02
N ARG A 187 -6.96 16.36 -22.94
CA ARG A 187 -6.13 15.16 -23.04
C ARG A 187 -5.25 14.96 -21.80
N LEU A 188 -4.70 16.04 -21.24
CA LEU A 188 -3.93 16.02 -20.00
C LEU A 188 -4.78 15.53 -18.82
N ALA A 189 -6.01 16.07 -18.67
CA ALA A 189 -6.96 15.62 -17.65
C ALA A 189 -7.33 14.13 -17.82
N ALA A 190 -7.52 13.66 -19.06
CA ALA A 190 -7.82 12.27 -19.35
C ALA A 190 -6.68 11.29 -19.02
N LYS A 191 -5.41 11.76 -19.06
CA LYS A 191 -4.24 10.96 -18.68
C LYS A 191 -4.11 10.81 -17.15
N ILE A 192 -4.28 11.91 -16.41
CA ILE A 192 -4.07 11.95 -14.96
C ILE A 192 -5.25 11.32 -14.18
N LYS A 193 -6.48 11.43 -14.68
CA LYS A 193 -7.68 10.78 -14.11
C LYS A 193 -7.94 11.07 -12.63
N ASN A 194 -7.68 12.30 -12.20
CA ASN A 194 -8.03 12.78 -10.86
C ASN A 194 -9.20 13.79 -10.94
N ARG A 195 -10.17 13.68 -10.02
CA ARG A 195 -11.36 14.56 -9.99
C ARG A 195 -10.99 16.03 -9.86
N TYR A 196 -10.15 16.37 -8.88
CA TYR A 196 -9.73 17.75 -8.61
C TYR A 196 -8.89 18.30 -9.76
N PHE A 197 -8.03 17.46 -10.35
CA PHE A 197 -7.25 17.84 -11.52
C PHE A 197 -8.13 18.13 -12.75
N ALA A 198 -9.18 17.32 -12.98
CA ALA A 198 -10.12 17.54 -14.08
C ALA A 198 -10.91 18.85 -13.88
N GLU A 199 -11.28 19.17 -12.65
CA GLU A 199 -11.94 20.44 -12.30
C GLU A 199 -11.00 21.64 -12.47
N TRP A 200 -9.75 21.52 -12.01
CA TRP A 200 -8.70 22.51 -12.22
C TRP A 200 -8.44 22.75 -13.71
N THR A 201 -8.40 21.69 -14.52
CA THR A 201 -8.22 21.78 -15.97
C THR A 201 -9.40 22.49 -16.65
N LYS A 202 -10.65 22.22 -16.23
CA LYS A 202 -11.83 22.95 -16.74
C LYS A 202 -11.76 24.44 -16.40
N MET A 203 -11.33 24.78 -15.19
CA MET A 203 -11.12 26.17 -14.81
C MET A 203 -9.97 26.82 -15.61
N LEU A 204 -8.90 26.09 -15.92
CA LEU A 204 -7.84 26.58 -16.81
C LEU A 204 -8.35 26.90 -18.20
N ILE A 205 -9.21 26.06 -18.78
CA ILE A 205 -9.83 26.32 -20.09
C ILE A 205 -10.68 27.59 -20.03
N LEU A 206 -11.41 27.81 -18.93
CA LEU A 206 -12.18 29.03 -18.73
C LEU A 206 -11.25 30.26 -18.60
N CYS A 207 -10.14 30.14 -17.88
CA CYS A 207 -9.14 31.20 -17.74
C CYS A 207 -8.42 31.52 -19.07
N TYR A 208 -8.32 30.54 -19.96
CA TYR A 208 -7.78 30.74 -21.31
C TYR A 208 -8.65 31.68 -22.13
N HIS A 209 -9.98 31.60 -21.98
CA HIS A 209 -10.94 32.49 -22.62
C HIS A 209 -11.03 33.86 -21.91
N ASP A 210 -10.99 33.88 -20.57
CA ASP A 210 -10.96 35.11 -19.77
C ASP A 210 -9.89 35.04 -18.67
N ARG A 211 -8.77 35.74 -18.91
CA ARG A 211 -7.59 35.75 -18.02
C ARG A 211 -7.87 36.34 -16.64
N ARG A 212 -8.95 37.11 -16.46
CA ARG A 212 -9.33 37.68 -15.16
C ARG A 212 -9.72 36.60 -14.15
N LEU A 213 -10.15 35.44 -14.64
CA LEU A 213 -10.57 34.30 -13.83
C LEU A 213 -9.40 33.49 -13.24
N LYS A 214 -8.14 33.86 -13.52
CA LYS A 214 -6.95 33.12 -13.05
C LYS A 214 -6.93 32.87 -11.54
N PHE A 215 -7.52 33.77 -10.74
CA PHE A 215 -7.61 33.59 -9.28
C PHE A 215 -8.62 32.52 -8.84
N ALA A 216 -9.54 32.10 -9.72
CA ALA A 216 -10.47 31.01 -9.47
C ALA A 216 -9.81 29.62 -9.45
N LEU A 217 -8.54 29.51 -9.87
CA LEU A 217 -7.75 28.27 -9.77
C LEU A 217 -7.33 27.97 -8.32
N PHE A 218 -7.08 29.00 -7.50
CA PHE A 218 -6.64 28.81 -6.10
C PHE A 218 -7.68 28.11 -5.22
N PRO A 219 -8.99 28.45 -5.28
CA PRO A 219 -10.03 27.68 -4.59
C PRO A 219 -10.05 26.19 -4.92
N VAL A 220 -9.79 25.79 -6.17
CA VAL A 220 -9.78 24.37 -6.57
C VAL A 220 -8.58 23.64 -5.95
N ILE A 221 -7.40 24.27 -5.94
CA ILE A 221 -6.21 23.72 -5.27
C ILE A 221 -6.47 23.62 -3.77
N LYS A 222 -7.05 24.65 -3.16
CA LYS A 222 -7.41 24.65 -1.75
C LYS A 222 -8.36 23.50 -1.42
N ALA A 223 -9.39 23.26 -2.22
CA ALA A 223 -10.31 22.13 -2.02
C ALA A 223 -9.60 20.76 -2.09
N MET A 224 -8.61 20.60 -2.98
CA MET A 224 -7.78 19.39 -3.03
C MET A 224 -6.87 19.26 -1.80
N ASN A 225 -6.30 20.38 -1.33
CA ASN A 225 -5.44 20.42 -0.15
C ASN A 225 -6.25 20.15 1.14
N ASP A 226 -7.46 20.69 1.26
CA ASP A 226 -8.38 20.40 2.37
C ASP A 226 -8.72 18.89 2.39
N ALA A 227 -9.05 18.30 1.24
CA ALA A 227 -9.31 16.86 1.13
C ALA A 227 -8.07 16.00 1.48
N LYS A 228 -6.88 16.43 1.04
CA LYS A 228 -5.59 15.82 1.41
C LYS A 228 -5.38 15.92 2.92
N SER A 229 -5.56 17.09 3.52
CA SER A 229 -5.34 17.33 4.94
C SER A 229 -6.27 16.48 5.81
N MET A 230 -7.55 16.37 5.44
CA MET A 230 -8.49 15.45 6.08
C MET A 230 -8.03 13.98 5.97
N GLN A 231 -7.48 13.58 4.81
CA GLN A 231 -6.93 12.23 4.63
C GLN A 231 -5.70 12.00 5.52
N ILE A 232 -4.80 12.98 5.64
CA ILE A 232 -3.61 12.92 6.49
C ILE A 232 -4.00 12.80 7.97
N GLU A 233 -4.99 13.57 8.40
CA GLU A 233 -5.51 13.50 9.76
C GLU A 233 -6.10 12.12 10.06
N SER A 234 -6.87 11.57 9.13
CA SER A 234 -7.42 10.21 9.22
C SER A 234 -6.32 9.14 9.31
N ASP A 235 -5.31 9.22 8.45
CA ASP A 235 -4.17 8.30 8.47
C ASP A 235 -3.34 8.46 9.76
N GLY A 236 -3.19 9.70 10.27
CA GLY A 236 -2.53 9.99 11.53
C GLY A 236 -3.24 9.35 12.73
N MET A 237 -4.58 9.36 12.73
CA MET A 237 -5.37 8.60 13.70
C MET A 237 -5.13 7.09 13.56
N MET A 238 -5.11 6.55 12.34
CA MET A 238 -4.81 5.14 12.09
C MET A 238 -3.44 4.76 12.67
N VAL A 239 -2.38 5.53 12.43
CA VAL A 239 -1.03 5.25 12.95
C VAL A 239 -1.02 5.24 14.48
N ARG A 240 -1.72 6.18 15.13
CA ARG A 240 -1.87 6.18 16.60
C ARG A 240 -2.55 4.91 17.09
N VAL A 241 -3.68 4.52 16.49
CA VAL A 241 -4.39 3.27 16.84
C VAL A 241 -3.50 2.05 16.68
N TRP A 242 -2.74 1.96 15.58
CA TRP A 242 -1.82 0.86 15.33
C TRP A 242 -0.65 0.81 16.31
N ARG A 243 -0.08 1.97 16.65
CA ARG A 243 0.98 2.07 17.65
C ARG A 243 0.49 1.59 19.02
N ASP A 244 -0.68 2.05 19.45
CA ASP A 244 -1.24 1.69 20.75
C ASP A 244 -1.64 0.20 20.78
N TYR A 245 -2.17 -0.32 19.66
CA TYR A 245 -2.43 -1.74 19.48
C TYR A 245 -1.15 -2.60 19.55
N LEU A 246 -0.09 -2.21 18.84
CA LEU A 246 1.18 -2.95 18.86
C LEU A 246 1.84 -2.91 20.24
N MET A 247 1.75 -1.78 20.96
CA MET A 247 2.21 -1.67 22.34
C MET A 247 1.46 -2.65 23.26
N THR A 248 0.12 -2.69 23.17
CA THR A 248 -0.69 -3.60 24.02
C THR A 248 -0.44 -5.07 23.71
N VAL A 249 -0.37 -5.46 22.44
CA VAL A 249 -0.02 -6.82 22.04
C VAL A 249 1.42 -7.18 22.43
N GLY A 250 2.36 -6.24 22.29
CA GLY A 250 3.75 -6.42 22.73
C GLY A 250 3.86 -6.69 24.23
N LEU A 251 3.13 -5.91 25.05
CA LEU A 251 3.03 -6.14 26.49
C LEU A 251 2.35 -7.47 26.82
N MET A 252 1.30 -7.84 26.08
CA MET A 252 0.63 -9.12 26.26
C MET A 252 1.61 -10.29 26.09
N PHE A 253 2.46 -10.25 25.07
CA PHE A 253 3.47 -11.29 24.84
C PHE A 253 4.69 -11.20 25.76
N SER A 254 5.04 -10.02 26.29
CA SER A 254 6.19 -9.85 27.19
C SER A 254 6.02 -10.53 28.56
N VAL A 255 4.77 -10.82 28.96
CA VAL A 255 4.47 -11.55 30.21
C VAL A 255 5.06 -12.97 30.20
N ILE A 256 5.06 -13.65 29.06
CA ILE A 256 5.54 -15.04 28.93
C ILE A 256 7.06 -15.16 29.22
N PRO A 257 7.96 -14.39 28.57
CA PRO A 257 9.38 -14.42 28.91
C PRO A 257 9.63 -13.89 30.32
N MET A 258 8.86 -12.91 30.80
CA MET A 258 8.98 -12.42 32.18
C MET A 258 8.66 -13.53 33.20
N MET A 259 7.63 -14.35 32.94
CA MET A 259 7.30 -15.52 33.75
C MET A 259 8.44 -16.55 33.73
N ARG A 260 9.10 -16.76 32.58
CA ARG A 260 10.28 -17.64 32.48
C ARG A 260 11.43 -17.19 33.37
N PHE A 261 11.69 -15.89 33.47
CA PHE A 261 12.74 -15.33 34.34
C PHE A 261 12.35 -15.33 35.82
N SER A 262 11.08 -15.08 36.13
CA SER A 262 10.60 -15.01 37.52
C SER A 262 10.44 -16.39 38.16
N ASN A 263 9.77 -17.32 37.47
CA ASN A 263 9.44 -18.64 38.01
C ASN A 263 9.41 -19.71 36.90
N ALA A 264 10.47 -20.50 36.81
CA ALA A 264 10.62 -21.54 35.80
C ALA A 264 9.54 -22.64 35.86
N GLU A 265 9.02 -22.96 37.06
CA GLU A 265 7.97 -23.96 37.23
C GLU A 265 6.64 -23.51 36.61
N TRP A 266 6.26 -22.25 36.83
CA TRP A 266 5.04 -21.68 36.27
C TRP A 266 5.09 -21.62 34.75
N PHE A 267 6.25 -21.26 34.21
CA PHE A 267 6.51 -21.31 32.77
C PHE A 267 6.42 -22.75 32.22
N SER A 268 6.96 -23.74 32.94
CA SER A 268 6.87 -25.16 32.55
C SER A 268 5.42 -25.64 32.52
N ILE A 269 4.63 -25.31 33.54
CA ILE A 269 3.21 -25.63 33.58
C ILE A 269 2.48 -24.98 32.39
N LEU A 270 2.75 -23.72 32.09
CA LEU A 270 2.10 -23.01 30.99
C LEU A 270 2.51 -23.53 29.59
N SER A 271 3.77 -23.88 29.38
CA SER A 271 4.30 -24.26 28.06
C SER A 271 4.22 -25.76 27.76
N GLN A 272 4.27 -26.62 28.79
CA GLN A 272 4.29 -28.07 28.60
C GLN A 272 2.92 -28.72 28.79
N THR A 273 2.04 -28.18 29.64
CA THR A 273 0.72 -28.77 29.85
C THR A 273 -0.22 -28.48 28.66
N THR A 274 -1.12 -29.42 28.39
CA THR A 274 -2.10 -29.29 27.32
C THR A 274 -3.02 -28.08 27.52
N ILE A 275 -3.41 -27.81 28.76
CA ILE A 275 -4.26 -26.67 29.13
C ILE A 275 -3.51 -25.35 28.89
N GLY A 276 -2.25 -25.26 29.33
CA GLY A 276 -1.43 -24.07 29.12
C GLY A 276 -1.15 -23.76 27.65
N LYS A 277 -0.83 -24.80 26.85
CA LYS A 277 -0.70 -24.67 25.39
C LYS A 277 -1.99 -24.14 24.75
N LEU A 278 -3.15 -24.65 25.16
CA LEU A 278 -4.44 -24.21 24.63
C LEU A 278 -4.72 -22.73 24.95
N LEU A 279 -4.39 -22.27 26.16
CA LEU A 279 -4.50 -20.85 26.53
C LEU A 279 -3.63 -19.95 25.64
N ILE A 280 -2.38 -20.35 25.38
CA ILE A 280 -1.48 -19.62 24.49
C ILE A 280 -2.02 -19.58 23.06
N VAL A 281 -2.58 -20.69 22.56
CA VAL A 281 -3.21 -20.73 21.23
C VAL A 281 -4.39 -19.76 21.16
N ILE A 282 -5.27 -19.73 22.17
CA ILE A 282 -6.38 -18.79 22.22
C ILE A 282 -5.86 -17.35 22.21
N MET A 283 -4.85 -17.04 23.01
CA MET A 283 -4.20 -15.72 23.05
C MET A 283 -3.61 -15.29 21.69
N LEU A 284 -2.99 -16.21 20.96
CA LEU A 284 -2.45 -15.95 19.62
C LEU A 284 -3.57 -15.71 18.59
N LEU A 285 -4.65 -16.50 18.67
CA LEU A 285 -5.80 -16.36 17.79
C LEU A 285 -6.58 -15.06 18.07
N THR A 286 -6.74 -14.67 19.33
CA THR A 286 -7.39 -13.41 19.69
C THR A 286 -6.56 -12.22 19.20
N ALA A 287 -5.23 -12.24 19.38
CA ALA A 287 -4.35 -11.20 18.83
C ALA A 287 -4.39 -11.13 17.30
N LEU A 288 -4.52 -12.26 16.60
CA LEU A 288 -4.69 -12.26 15.16
C LEU A 288 -6.05 -11.66 14.76
N ALA A 289 -7.13 -12.08 15.42
CA ALA A 289 -8.48 -11.62 15.14
C ALA A 289 -8.65 -10.12 15.38
N THR A 290 -8.09 -9.60 16.49
CA THR A 290 -8.11 -8.17 16.80
C THR A 290 -7.25 -7.36 15.83
N ALA A 291 -6.12 -7.89 15.36
CA ALA A 291 -5.33 -7.23 14.31
C ALA A 291 -6.13 -7.07 13.01
N PHE A 292 -6.86 -8.10 12.58
CA PHE A 292 -7.76 -8.01 11.43
C PHE A 292 -8.92 -7.05 11.66
N TYR A 293 -9.47 -7.02 12.87
CA TYR A 293 -10.54 -6.10 13.25
C TYR A 293 -10.10 -4.64 13.20
N VAL A 294 -8.94 -4.32 13.80
CA VAL A 294 -8.30 -3.00 13.74
C VAL A 294 -8.06 -2.60 12.28
N MET A 295 -7.54 -3.51 11.45
CA MET A 295 -7.36 -3.27 10.02
C MET A 295 -8.67 -2.99 9.27
N LYS A 296 -9.76 -3.62 9.68
CA LYS A 296 -11.07 -3.44 9.04
C LYS A 296 -11.67 -2.08 9.40
N ILE A 297 -11.49 -1.63 10.64
CA ILE A 297 -11.99 -0.34 11.13
C ILE A 297 -11.14 0.82 10.62
N THR A 298 -9.81 0.65 10.58
CA THR A 298 -8.87 1.69 10.17
C THR A 298 -8.75 1.85 8.65
N LYS A 299 -9.66 1.27 7.87
CA LYS A 299 -9.66 1.52 6.42
C LYS A 299 -9.93 3.01 6.18
N PRO A 300 -9.15 3.67 5.30
CA PRO A 300 -9.37 5.07 4.99
C PRO A 300 -10.81 5.26 4.51
N VAL A 301 -11.46 6.29 5.06
CA VAL A 301 -12.90 6.58 4.94
C VAL A 301 -13.34 6.78 3.49
N ASN A 302 -12.41 7.16 2.59
CA ASN A 302 -12.70 7.39 1.19
C ASN A 302 -12.21 6.25 0.31
N ARG A 303 -13.10 5.30 0.03
CA ARG A 303 -13.02 4.44 -1.16
C ARG A 303 -14.32 4.52 -1.93
#